data_AF-A0A3S4W2P7-F1
#
_entry.id   AF-A0A3S4W2P7-F1
#
_cell.length_a   1.000
_cell.length_b   1.000
_cell.length_c   1.000
_cell.angle_alpha   90.00
_cell.angle_beta   90.00
_cell.angle_gamma   90.00
#
_symmetry.space_group_name_H-M   'P 1'
#
loop_
_entity.id
_entity.type
_entity.pdbx_description
1 polymer ?
#
loop_
_entity_poly.entity_id
_entity_poly.type
_entity_poly.pdbx_seq_one_letter_code
_entity_poly.pdbx_strand_id
1 'polypeptide(L)'
;MAAILVPEAERGKIQNVTCYDPSAGSGTLLMNIAHAIGEDKCTIFTQDISQKSSNLLRLNLILNNLVASIPNVVQGNTMTHPYHKEDERLRRFGYIVSNPPFKLDFSEDREELSASAHKPRFFAGVPNVPKTKKKVWRFTSFFCSILFIH
;
A
#
# COMPACT_ATOMS: atom_id res chain seq x y z
N MET A 1 -7.67 -17.47 -0.32
CA MET A 1 -7.32 -17.34 1.12
C MET A 1 -7.15 -15.87 1.47
N ALA A 2 -8.25 -15.17 1.83
CA ALA A 2 -8.21 -13.78 2.29
C ALA A 2 -8.99 -13.56 3.60
N ALA A 3 -9.42 -14.66 4.23
CA ALA A 3 -10.31 -14.68 5.38
C ALA A 3 -9.68 -14.16 6.69
N ILE A 4 -8.43 -13.70 6.70
CA ILE A 4 -7.69 -13.30 7.91
C ILE A 4 -7.58 -11.78 8.10
N LEU A 5 -7.90 -10.95 7.09
CA LEU A 5 -7.60 -9.51 7.15
C LEU A 5 -8.66 -8.69 7.90
N VAL A 6 -9.88 -9.20 8.02
CA VAL A 6 -10.97 -8.54 8.77
C VAL A 6 -11.51 -9.54 9.80
N PRO A 7 -11.45 -9.23 11.11
CA PRO A 7 -12.00 -10.08 12.15
C PRO A 7 -13.48 -10.40 11.89
N GLU A 8 -13.88 -11.67 12.04
CA GLU A 8 -15.25 -12.10 11.75
C GLU A 8 -16.30 -11.35 12.59
N ALA A 9 -15.94 -10.98 13.83
CA ALA A 9 -16.81 -10.26 14.76
C ALA A 9 -17.18 -8.83 14.29
N GLU A 10 -16.40 -8.25 13.38
CA GLU A 10 -16.54 -6.88 12.89
C GLU A 10 -17.17 -6.81 11.48
N ARG A 11 -17.20 -7.93 10.74
CA ARG A 11 -17.81 -7.99 9.41
C ARG A 11 -19.30 -7.59 9.47
N GLY A 12 -19.72 -6.71 8.57
CA GLY A 12 -21.09 -6.19 8.49
C GLY A 12 -21.43 -5.05 9.47
N LYS A 13 -20.66 -4.85 10.55
CA LYS A 13 -20.79 -3.71 11.48
C LYS A 13 -19.99 -2.49 11.05
N ILE A 14 -18.90 -2.74 10.32
CA ILE A 14 -18.01 -1.71 9.77
C ILE A 14 -18.73 -0.95 8.66
N GLN A 15 -18.70 0.38 8.72
CA GLN A 15 -19.21 1.28 7.67
C GLN A 15 -18.20 2.41 7.42
N ASN A 16 -18.14 2.90 6.18
CA ASN A 16 -17.28 4.01 5.75
C ASN A 16 -15.79 3.83 6.07
N VAL A 17 -15.23 2.64 5.85
CA VAL A 17 -13.82 2.39 6.12
C VAL A 17 -12.92 2.65 4.92
N THR A 18 -11.79 3.30 5.19
CA THR A 18 -10.76 3.53 4.20
C THR A 18 -9.74 2.40 4.21
N CYS A 19 -9.52 1.79 3.05
CA CYS A 19 -8.57 0.71 2.84
C CYS A 19 -7.43 1.22 1.97
N TYR A 20 -6.18 0.94 2.32
CA TYR A 20 -5.02 1.40 1.58
C TYR A 20 -4.05 0.28 1.22
N ASP A 21 -3.57 0.30 -0.03
CA ASP A 21 -2.48 -0.55 -0.52
C ASP A 21 -1.40 0.24 -1.29
N PRO A 22 -0.16 0.33 -0.78
CA PRO A 22 0.95 1.03 -1.44
C PRO A 22 1.64 0.24 -2.56
N SER A 23 1.13 -0.95 -2.89
CA SER A 23 1.67 -1.82 -3.94
C SER A 23 0.61 -2.81 -4.41
N ALA A 24 -0.56 -2.30 -4.79
CA ALA A 24 -1.72 -3.14 -5.06
C ALA A 24 -1.54 -4.10 -6.23
N GLY A 25 -0.69 -3.78 -7.21
CA GLY A 25 -0.51 -4.62 -8.39
C GLY A 25 -1.83 -4.83 -9.14
N SER A 26 -2.35 -6.06 -9.13
CA SER A 26 -3.67 -6.41 -9.69
C SER A 26 -4.86 -6.03 -8.78
N GLY A 27 -4.62 -5.67 -7.52
CA GLY A 27 -5.65 -5.31 -6.53
C GLY A 27 -6.46 -6.46 -5.97
N THR A 28 -6.06 -7.71 -6.20
CA THR A 28 -6.78 -8.89 -5.72
C THR A 28 -6.95 -8.87 -4.19
N LEU A 29 -5.96 -8.36 -3.46
CA LEU A 29 -6.01 -8.25 -2.00
C LEU A 29 -7.05 -7.21 -1.55
N LEU A 30 -7.06 -6.04 -2.20
CA LEU A 30 -8.03 -4.98 -1.97
C LEU A 30 -9.46 -5.45 -2.27
N MET A 31 -9.68 -6.16 -3.37
CA MET A 31 -11.00 -6.72 -3.71
C MET A 31 -11.48 -7.70 -2.64
N ASN A 32 -10.59 -8.55 -2.11
CA ASN A 32 -10.98 -9.50 -1.08
C ASN A 32 -11.42 -8.82 0.23
N ILE A 33 -10.79 -7.69 0.59
CA ILE A 33 -11.17 -6.92 1.78
C ILE A 33 -12.48 -6.19 1.52
N ALA A 34 -12.63 -5.58 0.34
CA ALA A 34 -13.87 -4.91 -0.04
C ALA A 34 -15.05 -5.87 0.02
N HIS A 35 -14.92 -7.10 -0.50
CA HIS A 35 -15.93 -8.14 -0.36
C HIS A 35 -16.20 -8.55 1.10
N ALA A 36 -15.17 -8.58 1.95
CA ALA A 36 -15.32 -8.95 3.36
C ALA A 36 -16.00 -7.87 4.22
N ILE A 37 -15.82 -6.59 3.87
CA ILE A 37 -16.41 -5.44 4.56
C ILE A 37 -17.81 -5.12 3.99
N GLY A 38 -17.94 -5.21 2.67
CA GLY A 38 -19.03 -4.66 1.87
C GLY A 38 -18.49 -3.61 0.89
N GLU A 39 -18.75 -3.79 -0.40
CA GLU A 39 -18.26 -2.91 -1.47
C GLU A 39 -18.78 -1.47 -1.33
N ASP A 40 -19.99 -1.32 -0.81
CA ASP A 40 -20.68 -0.05 -0.52
C ASP A 40 -20.20 0.62 0.78
N LYS A 41 -19.44 -0.10 1.60
CA LYS A 41 -19.03 0.30 2.96
C LYS A 41 -17.54 0.61 3.08
N CYS A 42 -16.80 0.55 1.97
CA CYS A 42 -15.37 0.84 1.96
C CYS A 42 -14.97 1.78 0.82
N THR A 43 -13.90 2.53 1.04
CA THR A 43 -13.25 3.34 0.01
C THR A 43 -11.81 2.89 -0.12
N ILE A 44 -11.41 2.56 -1.33
CA ILE A 44 -10.07 2.04 -1.63
C ILE A 44 -9.16 3.20 -2.04
N PHE A 45 -7.95 3.18 -1.50
CA PHE A 45 -6.85 4.06 -1.83
C PHE A 45 -5.64 3.21 -2.19
N THR A 46 -4.89 3.64 -3.19
CA THR A 46 -3.73 2.88 -3.64
C THR A 46 -2.73 3.77 -4.32
N GLN A 47 -1.48 3.35 -4.27
CA GLN A 47 -0.41 3.98 -5.02
C GLN A 47 0.53 2.88 -5.55
N ASP A 48 0.76 2.84 -6.86
CA ASP A 48 1.62 1.81 -7.48
C ASP A 48 2.58 2.44 -8.49
N ILE A 49 3.83 1.98 -8.52
CA ILE A 49 4.86 2.50 -9.44
C ILE A 49 4.49 2.20 -10.90
N SER A 50 3.86 1.03 -11.14
CA SER A 50 3.55 0.53 -12.47
C SER A 50 2.24 1.11 -13.00
N GLN A 51 2.33 1.80 -14.14
CA GLN A 51 1.14 2.26 -14.87
C GLN A 51 0.25 1.11 -15.33
N LYS A 52 0.86 -0.01 -15.76
CA LYS A 52 0.12 -1.20 -16.18
C LYS A 52 -0.70 -1.78 -15.02
N SER A 53 -0.11 -1.84 -13.82
CA SER A 53 -0.77 -2.29 -12.60
C SER A 53 -1.92 -1.37 -12.23
N SER A 54 -1.67 -0.05 -12.22
CA SER A 54 -2.70 0.96 -11.94
C SER A 54 -3.89 0.88 -12.90
N ASN A 55 -3.64 0.64 -14.19
CA ASN A 55 -4.72 0.48 -15.18
C ASN A 55 -5.53 -0.80 -14.95
N LEU A 56 -4.85 -1.93 -14.69
CA LEU A 56 -5.52 -3.20 -14.38
C LEU A 56 -6.37 -3.08 -13.12
N LEU A 57 -5.87 -2.38 -12.10
CA LEU A 57 -6.59 -2.12 -10.88
C LEU A 57 -7.87 -1.29 -11.11
N ARG A 58 -7.80 -0.24 -11.93
CA ARG A 58 -8.98 0.56 -12.29
C ARG A 58 -10.04 -0.30 -12.98
N LEU A 59 -9.65 -1.20 -13.88
CA LEU A 59 -10.59 -2.15 -14.49
C LEU A 59 -11.22 -3.08 -13.45
N ASN A 60 -10.41 -3.63 -12.54
CA ASN A 60 -10.92 -4.48 -11.47
C ASN A 60 -11.89 -3.73 -10.55
N LEU A 61 -11.64 -2.46 -10.24
CA LEU A 61 -12.57 -1.64 -9.45
C LEU A 61 -13.91 -1.44 -10.18
N ILE A 62 -13.88 -1.20 -11.50
CA ILE A 62 -15.11 -1.07 -12.30
C ILE A 62 -15.91 -2.38 -12.27
N LEU A 63 -15.24 -3.52 -12.44
CA LEU A 63 -15.89 -4.84 -12.48
C LEU A 63 -16.51 -5.25 -11.14
N ASN A 64 -16.01 -4.72 -10.02
CA ASN A 64 -16.50 -5.00 -8.67
C ASN A 64 -17.31 -3.82 -8.08
N ASN A 65 -17.93 -2.98 -8.92
CA ASN A 65 -18.77 -1.84 -8.51
C ASN A 65 -18.12 -0.81 -7.58
N LEU A 66 -16.79 -0.77 -7.49
CA LEU A 66 -16.01 0.12 -6.63
C LEU A 66 -15.57 1.39 -7.38
N VAL A 67 -16.41 1.89 -8.28
CA VAL A 67 -16.10 3.01 -9.18
C VAL A 67 -15.77 4.31 -8.44
N ALA A 68 -16.35 4.52 -7.25
CA ALA A 68 -16.06 5.66 -6.39
C ALA A 68 -14.58 5.72 -5.93
N SER A 69 -13.87 4.59 -5.98
CA SER A 69 -12.46 4.50 -5.58
C SER A 69 -11.47 4.69 -6.74
N ILE A 70 -11.94 4.79 -7.99
CA ILE A 70 -11.07 4.97 -9.16
C ILE A 70 -10.19 6.24 -9.07
N PRO A 71 -10.71 7.41 -8.63
CA PRO A 71 -9.89 8.62 -8.50
C PRO A 71 -8.74 8.47 -7.48
N ASN A 72 -8.88 7.55 -6.53
CA ASN A 72 -7.90 7.30 -5.48
C ASN A 72 -6.77 6.34 -5.92
N VAL A 73 -6.80 5.87 -7.17
CA VAL A 73 -5.75 5.03 -7.76
C VAL A 73 -4.67 5.90 -8.36
N VAL A 74 -3.55 6.01 -7.64
CA VAL A 74 -2.42 6.88 -8.03
C VAL A 74 -1.28 6.06 -8.61
N GLN A 75 -0.70 6.56 -9.70
CA GLN A 75 0.54 6.02 -10.23
C GLN A 75 1.73 6.81 -9.65
N GLY A 76 2.68 6.11 -9.02
CA GLY A 76 3.87 6.74 -8.46
C GLY A 76 4.58 5.89 -7.40
N ASN A 77 5.81 6.26 -7.06
CA ASN A 77 6.57 5.57 -6.01
C ASN A 77 6.15 6.08 -4.63
N THR A 78 5.44 5.23 -3.88
CA THR A 78 5.00 5.52 -2.51
C THR A 78 6.16 5.79 -1.55
N MET A 79 7.35 5.24 -1.82
CA MET A 79 8.52 5.38 -0.97
C MET A 79 9.07 6.80 -0.99
N THR A 80 9.31 7.33 -2.20
CA THR A 80 9.91 8.65 -2.42
C THR A 80 8.84 9.75 -2.42
N HIS A 81 7.72 9.53 -3.12
CA HIS A 81 6.68 10.54 -3.35
C HIS A 81 5.29 10.03 -2.93
N PRO A 82 5.00 9.88 -1.63
CA PRO A 82 3.68 9.47 -1.18
C PRO A 82 2.64 10.54 -1.55
N TYR A 83 1.58 10.13 -2.23
CA TYR A 83 0.54 11.04 -2.72
C TYR A 83 -0.55 11.32 -1.67
N HIS A 84 -0.92 10.29 -0.91
CA HIS A 84 -2.02 10.36 0.04
C HIS A 84 -1.57 11.00 1.37
N LYS A 85 -1.67 12.33 1.44
CA LYS A 85 -1.31 13.15 2.61
C LYS A 85 -2.49 13.99 3.10
N GLU A 86 -2.55 14.24 4.41
CA GLU A 86 -3.43 15.21 5.09
C GLU A 86 -2.54 16.11 5.97
N ASP A 87 -2.61 17.44 5.79
CA ASP A 87 -1.85 18.44 6.56
C ASP A 87 -0.36 18.11 6.76
N GLU A 88 0.36 17.87 5.65
CA GLU A 88 1.79 17.50 5.60
C GLU A 88 2.14 16.11 6.19
N ARG A 89 1.14 15.37 6.70
CA ARG A 89 1.31 14.01 7.22
C ARG A 89 0.70 12.98 6.29
N LEU A 90 1.14 11.74 6.40
CA LEU A 90 0.50 10.65 5.63
C LEU A 90 -0.92 10.45 6.14
N ARG A 91 -1.84 10.27 5.19
CA ARG A 91 -3.23 9.99 5.52
C ARG A 91 -3.30 8.66 6.29
N ARG A 92 -4.11 8.65 7.35
CA ARG A 92 -4.36 7.44 8.15
C ARG A 92 -5.52 6.66 7.54
N PHE A 93 -5.37 5.34 7.51
CA PHE A 93 -6.35 4.43 6.91
C PHE A 93 -6.82 3.41 7.94
N GLY A 94 -8.09 3.00 7.85
CA GLY A 94 -8.66 2.02 8.79
C GLY A 94 -8.10 0.61 8.58
N TYR A 95 -7.89 0.22 7.32
CA TYR A 95 -7.16 -1.01 6.99
C TYR A 95 -6.02 -0.71 6.02
N ILE A 96 -4.86 -1.28 6.32
CA ILE A 96 -3.68 -1.19 5.45
C ILE A 96 -3.29 -2.61 5.10
N VAL A 97 -3.23 -2.87 3.81
CA VAL A 97 -2.80 -4.16 3.28
C VAL A 97 -1.77 -3.94 2.21
N SER A 98 -0.85 -4.88 2.06
CA SER A 98 0.17 -4.76 1.05
C SER A 98 0.67 -6.14 0.67
N ASN A 99 0.85 -6.34 -0.63
CA ASN A 99 1.58 -7.47 -1.18
C ASN A 99 2.74 -6.94 -2.03
N PRO A 100 3.81 -6.43 -1.40
CA PRO A 100 4.88 -5.79 -2.14
C PRO A 100 5.66 -6.84 -2.95
N PRO A 101 6.21 -6.47 -4.13
CA PRO A 101 7.02 -7.37 -4.92
C PRO A 101 8.13 -8.02 -4.10
N PHE A 102 8.27 -9.35 -4.21
CA PHE A 102 9.25 -10.13 -3.45
C PHE A 102 10.72 -9.82 -3.78
N LYS A 103 10.98 -8.95 -4.77
CA LYS A 103 12.32 -8.63 -5.32
C LYS A 103 12.49 -7.16 -5.71
N LEU A 104 12.01 -6.22 -4.90
CA LEU A 104 12.35 -4.82 -5.11
C LEU A 104 13.80 -4.56 -4.68
N ASP A 105 14.60 -4.05 -5.60
CA ASP A 105 15.91 -3.48 -5.33
C ASP A 105 15.73 -1.99 -5.02
N PHE A 106 16.17 -1.56 -3.84
CA PHE A 106 16.11 -0.15 -3.41
C PHE A 106 17.51 0.45 -3.32
N SER A 107 18.51 -0.16 -3.97
CA SER A 107 19.89 0.34 -3.94
C SER A 107 20.00 1.77 -4.45
N GLU A 108 19.19 2.14 -5.44
CA GLU A 108 19.17 3.47 -6.06
C GLU A 108 18.46 4.49 -5.15
N ASP A 109 17.34 4.10 -4.53
CA ASP A 109 16.55 4.97 -3.65
C ASP A 109 17.14 5.10 -2.23
N ARG A 110 18.17 4.32 -1.88
CA ARG A 110 18.72 4.24 -0.51
C ARG A 110 19.17 5.60 0.02
N GLU A 111 19.91 6.36 -0.79
CA GLU A 111 20.47 7.64 -0.36
C GLU A 111 19.35 8.63 -0.06
N GLU A 112 18.34 8.70 -0.94
CA GLU A 112 17.13 9.51 -0.76
C GLU A 112 16.34 9.08 0.48
N LEU A 113 16.10 7.78 0.66
CA LEU A 113 15.37 7.25 1.83
C LEU A 113 16.13 7.45 3.15
N SER A 114 17.46 7.56 3.10
CA SER A 114 18.30 7.83 4.27
C SER A 114 18.40 9.32 4.63
N ALA A 115 17.90 10.21 3.76
CA ALA A 115 17.90 11.64 4.00
C ALA A 115 17.06 12.02 5.22
N SER A 116 17.42 13.14 5.86
CA SER A 116 16.77 13.64 7.08
C SER A 116 15.26 13.84 6.91
N ALA A 117 14.80 14.18 5.69
CA ALA A 117 13.39 14.33 5.35
C ALA A 117 12.56 13.05 5.55
N HIS A 118 13.19 11.87 5.41
CA HIS A 118 12.52 10.57 5.56
C HIS A 118 12.80 9.88 6.90
N LYS A 119 13.67 10.44 7.75
CA LYS A 119 13.99 9.89 9.09
C LYS A 119 12.78 9.66 9.99
N PRO A 120 11.74 10.51 10.03
CA PRO A 120 10.55 10.24 10.84
C PRO A 120 9.84 8.94 10.44
N ARG A 121 9.91 8.60 9.14
CA ARG A 121 9.37 7.35 8.60
C ARG A 121 10.35 6.22 8.86
N PHE A 122 11.63 6.35 8.48
CA PHE A 122 12.65 5.30 8.68
C PHE A 122 13.41 5.45 9.99
N PHE A 123 12.67 5.59 11.11
CA PHE A 123 13.27 5.80 12.43
C PHE A 123 14.19 4.63 12.85
N ALA A 124 13.87 3.41 12.41
CA ALA A 124 14.66 2.20 12.62
C ALA A 124 15.87 2.08 11.66
N GLY A 125 16.08 3.06 10.78
CA GLY A 125 17.15 3.09 9.78
C GLY A 125 16.80 2.35 8.49
N VAL A 126 17.55 2.67 7.42
CA VAL A 126 17.43 2.03 6.11
C VAL A 126 18.41 0.83 6.06
N PRO A 127 17.94 -0.43 5.92
CA PRO A 127 18.76 -1.64 5.95
C PRO A 127 19.90 -1.62 4.93
N ASN A 128 21.13 -1.90 5.36
CA ASN A 128 22.32 -1.81 4.51
C ASN A 128 22.30 -2.88 3.40
N VAL A 129 22.43 -2.46 2.13
CA VAL A 129 22.46 -3.37 0.97
C VAL A 129 23.93 -3.71 0.66
N PRO A 130 24.39 -4.95 0.86
CA PRO A 130 25.77 -5.32 0.56
C PRO A 130 26.06 -5.26 -0.95
N LYS A 131 27.20 -4.66 -1.34
CA LYS A 131 27.62 -4.56 -2.76
C LYS A 131 27.88 -5.92 -3.44
N THR A 132 28.05 -6.98 -2.65
CA THR A 132 28.44 -8.31 -3.13
C THR A 132 27.43 -9.36 -2.69
N LYS A 133 26.75 -9.95 -3.70
CA LYS A 133 25.69 -10.97 -3.68
C LYS A 133 24.25 -10.40 -3.58
N LYS A 134 23.58 -10.39 -4.74
CA LYS A 134 22.14 -10.20 -4.97
C LYS A 134 21.28 -11.33 -4.34
N LYS A 135 21.51 -11.69 -3.07
CA LYS A 135 20.56 -12.49 -2.31
C LYS A 135 19.48 -11.52 -1.84
N VAL A 136 18.44 -11.43 -2.67
CA VAL A 136 17.15 -10.80 -2.41
C VAL A 136 16.76 -10.99 -0.94
N TRP A 137 16.82 -9.91 -0.15
CA TRP A 137 16.40 -9.91 1.25
C TRP A 137 14.96 -9.39 1.38
N ARG A 138 14.19 -10.05 2.24
CA ARG A 138 12.75 -9.85 2.51
C ARG A 138 12.47 -8.57 3.32
N PHE A 139 12.99 -7.42 2.90
CA PHE A 139 12.78 -6.14 3.62
C PHE A 139 11.56 -5.35 3.15
N THR A 140 10.95 -5.70 2.01
CA THR A 140 9.78 -4.99 1.46
C THR A 140 8.58 -4.94 2.41
N SER A 141 8.34 -6.03 3.16
CA SER A 141 7.22 -6.10 4.09
C SER A 141 7.42 -5.22 5.34
N PHE A 142 8.67 -4.94 5.73
CA PHE A 142 9.01 -4.14 6.91
C PHE A 142 8.89 -2.64 6.63
N PHE A 143 9.19 -2.21 5.40
CA PHE A 143 9.02 -0.81 5.00
C PHE A 143 7.55 -0.37 4.96
N CYS A 144 6.68 -1.25 4.48
CA CYS A 144 5.27 -0.94 4.30
C CYS A 144 4.53 -0.69 5.63
N SER A 145 4.85 -1.46 6.69
CA SER A 145 4.28 -1.23 8.02
C SER A 145 4.79 0.08 8.62
N ILE A 146 6.08 0.38 8.45
CA ILE A 146 6.72 1.58 8.99
C ILE A 146 6.18 2.87 8.33
N LEU A 147 5.76 2.81 7.08
CA LEU A 147 5.27 3.95 6.33
C LEU A 147 3.97 4.57 6.88
N PHE A 148 3.06 3.78 7.46
CA PHE A 148 1.70 4.26 7.77
C PHE A 148 1.28 4.10 9.25
N ILE A 149 2.19 3.62 10.12
CA ILE A 149 1.87 3.39 11.53
C ILE A 149 2.02 4.65 12.41
N HIS A 150 2.55 5.79 11.91
CA HIS A 150 2.74 7.02 12.70
C HIS A 150 2.07 8.25 12.07
#